data_AF-A0A9Q3L0X9-F1
#
_entry.id   AF-A0A9Q3L0X9-F1
#
_cell.length_a   1.000
_cell.length_b   1.000
_cell.length_c   1.000
_cell.angle_alpha   90.00
_cell.angle_beta   90.00
_cell.angle_gamma   90.00
#
_symmetry.space_group_name_H-M   'P 1'
#
loop_
_entity.id
_entity.type
_entity.pdbx_description
1 polymer ?
#
loop_
_entity_poly.entity_id
_entity_poly.type
_entity_poly.pdbx_seq_one_letter_code
_entity_poly.pdbx_strand_id
1 'polypeptide(L)'
;QNRPHIKSNSDLIDGHMKGVGFCCGSDSGKSLGVYARNSTMNADNEEWMTLSWFENFVSSRIKILSMSAARENNEIMQEAQLPEWNPMFHQKLRSFSNVIITMNGFHNCVHRDEKDMNTWTYGLFTFFDKSAIKPIPSPIHSCGYGLSFPEYSTLLDFSCKQGIIELLWKTSTTFHQTTQPPPIFDELPTITHFGCSFQINSKLYSRAKSLICMDPITQEEKTYGRQERIQNEKKRHQQKKMKLSNI
;
A
#
# COMPACT_ATOMS: atom_id res chain seq x y z
N GLN A 1 3.10 -9.61 10.58
CA GLN A 1 2.19 -10.66 10.03
C GLN A 1 0.71 -10.23 10.15
N ASN A 2 0.43 -8.92 10.20
CA ASN A 2 -0.74 -8.42 10.93
C ASN A 2 -1.87 -7.93 10.02
N ARG A 3 -1.63 -7.97 8.71
CA ARG A 3 -2.57 -7.56 7.68
C ARG A 3 -2.79 -8.72 6.71
N PRO A 4 -4.03 -8.94 6.25
CA PRO A 4 -4.32 -9.98 5.28
C PRO A 4 -3.51 -9.81 4.00
N HIS A 5 -3.09 -10.93 3.42
CA HIS A 5 -2.52 -10.94 2.10
C HIS A 5 -3.61 -10.66 1.04
N ILE A 6 -3.33 -9.73 0.13
CA ILE A 6 -4.19 -9.42 -1.01
C ILE A 6 -3.93 -10.47 -2.10
N LYS A 7 -4.91 -11.36 -2.29
CA LYS A 7 -4.84 -12.46 -3.27
C LYS A 7 -5.46 -12.14 -4.64
N SER A 8 -6.14 -11.01 -4.75
CA SER A 8 -6.96 -10.67 -5.92
C SER A 8 -6.24 -9.82 -6.97
N ASN A 9 -4.91 -9.74 -6.91
CA ASN A 9 -4.13 -9.03 -7.92
C ASN A 9 -3.78 -10.01 -9.05
N SER A 10 -4.23 -9.71 -10.26
CA SER A 10 -3.99 -10.53 -11.45
C SER A 10 -2.53 -10.57 -11.88
N ASP A 11 -1.75 -9.56 -11.50
CA ASP A 11 -0.39 -9.39 -11.97
C ASP A 11 0.61 -10.03 -11.00
N LEU A 12 0.19 -10.32 -9.76
CA LEU A 12 0.98 -11.01 -8.75
C LEU A 12 1.30 -12.44 -9.22
N ILE A 13 2.60 -12.78 -9.30
CA ILE A 13 3.04 -14.15 -9.57
C ILE A 13 3.29 -14.88 -8.25
N ASP A 14 4.11 -14.32 -7.37
CA ASP A 14 4.37 -14.88 -6.03
C ASP A 14 4.77 -13.79 -5.02
N GLY A 15 4.91 -14.20 -3.77
CA GLY A 15 5.23 -13.38 -2.62
C GLY A 15 4.00 -12.75 -1.99
N HIS A 16 4.22 -11.75 -1.14
CA HIS A 16 3.17 -11.18 -0.30
C HIS A 16 2.90 -9.73 -0.63
N MET A 17 1.63 -9.42 -0.88
CA MET A 17 1.11 -8.07 -1.02
C MET A 17 0.09 -7.75 0.09
N LYS A 18 0.16 -6.56 0.69
CA LYS A 18 -0.68 -6.12 1.83
C LYS A 18 -1.04 -4.64 1.72
N GLY A 19 -2.26 -4.27 2.11
CA GLY A 19 -2.74 -2.88 2.05
C GLY A 19 -2.79 -2.18 3.40
N VAL A 20 -2.47 -0.88 3.41
CA VAL A 20 -2.57 0.05 4.55
C VAL A 20 -3.29 1.32 4.09
N GLY A 21 -4.07 1.95 4.98
CA GLY A 21 -4.83 3.15 4.67
C GLY A 21 -6.26 2.85 4.21
N PHE A 22 -6.78 3.71 3.35
CA PHE A 22 -8.17 3.66 2.89
C PHE A 22 -8.35 2.69 1.72
N CYS A 23 -9.53 2.08 1.62
CA CYS A 23 -9.90 1.21 0.53
C CYS A 23 -11.38 1.33 0.20
N CYS A 24 -11.81 0.79 -0.94
CA CYS A 24 -13.22 0.66 -1.23
C CYS A 24 -13.88 -0.29 -0.21
N GLY A 25 -15.11 0.03 0.21
CA GLY A 25 -15.93 -0.84 1.06
C GLY A 25 -16.30 -2.15 0.37
N SER A 26 -16.08 -3.28 1.04
CA SER A 26 -16.45 -4.61 0.54
C SER A 26 -17.77 -5.13 1.11
N ASP A 27 -18.28 -4.46 2.14
CA ASP A 27 -19.40 -4.94 2.96
C ASP A 27 -20.71 -4.35 2.40
N SER A 28 -21.83 -5.08 2.56
CA SER A 28 -23.13 -4.62 2.05
C SER A 28 -23.49 -3.24 2.60
N GLY A 29 -23.93 -2.34 1.73
CA GLY A 29 -24.25 -0.96 2.07
C GLY A 29 -23.03 -0.04 2.28
N LYS A 30 -21.80 -0.56 2.24
CA LYS A 30 -20.58 0.23 2.50
C LYS A 30 -19.83 0.55 1.21
N SER A 31 -19.52 1.83 1.03
CA SER A 31 -18.86 2.38 -0.15
C SER A 31 -17.37 2.61 0.09
N LEU A 32 -16.99 3.12 1.27
CA LEU A 32 -15.61 3.40 1.67
C LEU A 32 -15.24 2.65 2.96
N GLY A 33 -13.95 2.50 3.22
CA GLY A 33 -13.44 1.96 4.48
C GLY A 33 -11.92 1.98 4.56
N VAL A 34 -11.38 1.15 5.45
CA VAL A 34 -9.93 0.97 5.65
C VAL A 34 -9.54 -0.49 5.47
N TYR A 35 -8.31 -0.73 5.01
CA TYR A 35 -7.79 -2.10 4.88
C TYR A 35 -7.90 -2.87 6.19
N ALA A 36 -8.31 -4.14 6.08
CA ALA A 36 -8.52 -5.04 7.20
C ALA A 36 -7.24 -5.32 7.99
N ARG A 37 -7.41 -5.66 9.27
CA ARG A 37 -6.33 -6.03 10.19
C ARG A 37 -6.72 -7.32 10.92
N ASN A 38 -5.71 -8.06 11.36
CA ASN A 38 -5.95 -9.20 12.24
C ASN A 38 -6.42 -8.70 13.61
N SER A 39 -7.42 -9.37 14.19
CA SER A 39 -8.20 -8.88 15.33
C SER A 39 -7.47 -8.85 16.68
N THR A 40 -6.20 -9.24 16.73
CA THR A 40 -5.44 -9.51 17.97
C THR A 40 -4.52 -8.37 18.42
N MET A 41 -4.55 -7.19 17.80
CA MET A 41 -3.53 -6.17 18.05
C MET A 41 -4.09 -4.80 18.45
N ASN A 42 -3.98 -4.49 19.75
CA ASN A 42 -4.20 -3.15 20.30
C ASN A 42 -3.02 -2.19 19.99
N ALA A 43 -1.78 -2.68 19.91
CA ALA A 43 -0.58 -1.87 19.63
C ALA A 43 -0.65 -1.13 18.27
N ASP A 44 -1.33 -1.73 17.28
CA ASP A 44 -1.56 -1.14 15.96
C ASP A 44 -2.52 0.08 16.02
N ASN A 45 -3.21 0.31 17.15
CA ASN A 45 -4.01 1.51 17.41
C ASN A 45 -3.13 2.70 17.76
N GLU A 46 -2.13 2.50 18.61
CA GLU A 46 -1.18 3.54 19.01
C GLU A 46 -0.29 3.94 17.82
N GLU A 47 0.24 2.97 17.08
CA GLU A 47 1.03 3.21 15.85
C GLU A 47 0.21 3.84 14.72
N TRP A 48 -1.12 3.79 14.77
CA TRP A 48 -1.92 4.52 13.80
C TRP A 48 -1.86 6.03 14.03
N MET A 49 -1.72 6.46 15.28
CA MET A 49 -1.63 7.88 15.62
C MET A 49 -0.33 8.48 15.08
N THR A 50 0.73 7.68 14.94
CA THR A 50 2.02 8.09 14.36
C THR A 50 1.98 8.23 12.84
N LEU A 51 0.90 7.80 12.17
CA LEU A 51 0.76 7.93 10.71
C LEU A 51 0.74 9.36 10.20
N SER A 52 0.37 10.35 11.01
CA SER A 52 0.48 11.76 10.61
C SER A 52 1.93 12.15 10.31
N TRP A 53 2.87 11.68 11.15
CA TRP A 53 4.30 11.89 10.93
C TRP A 53 4.77 11.17 9.66
N PHE A 54 4.30 9.95 9.45
CA PHE A 54 4.62 9.20 8.25
C PHE A 54 4.09 9.85 6.96
N GLU A 55 2.85 10.32 6.96
CA GLU A 55 2.26 11.05 5.84
C GLU A 55 3.03 12.35 5.55
N ASN A 56 3.39 13.09 6.60
CA ASN A 56 4.24 14.29 6.47
C ASN A 56 5.61 13.95 5.88
N PHE A 57 6.24 12.87 6.36
CA PHE A 57 7.53 12.40 5.85
C PHE A 57 7.42 12.10 4.36
N VAL A 58 6.47 11.25 3.95
CA VAL A 58 6.27 10.84 2.55
C VAL A 58 5.96 12.03 1.64
N SER A 59 5.01 12.87 2.03
CA SER A 59 4.66 14.07 1.28
C SER A 59 5.86 15.02 1.14
N SER A 60 6.74 15.09 2.14
CA SER A 60 7.96 15.89 2.06
C SER A 60 9.00 15.27 1.12
N ARG A 61 9.19 13.95 1.15
CA ARG A 61 10.09 13.25 0.21
C ARG A 61 9.68 13.50 -1.24
N ILE A 62 8.39 13.40 -1.54
CA ILE A 62 7.89 13.60 -2.90
C ILE A 62 8.06 15.03 -3.35
N LYS A 63 7.79 16.02 -2.49
CA LYS A 63 8.06 17.44 -2.82
C LYS A 63 9.53 17.68 -3.16
N ILE A 64 10.43 17.03 -2.43
CA ILE A 64 11.88 17.12 -2.68
C ILE A 64 12.23 16.50 -4.04
N LEU A 65 11.67 15.31 -4.35
CA LEU A 65 11.93 14.65 -5.63
C LEU A 65 11.26 15.37 -6.81
N SER A 66 10.02 15.84 -6.64
CA SER A 66 9.25 16.60 -7.62
C SER A 66 8.04 17.31 -6.99
N MET A 67 8.11 18.64 -6.93
CA MET A 67 6.99 19.47 -6.49
C MET A 67 5.77 19.35 -7.41
N SER A 68 5.95 19.15 -8.71
CA SER A 68 4.82 18.98 -9.64
C SER A 68 4.10 17.66 -9.37
N ALA A 69 4.82 16.56 -9.13
CA ALA A 69 4.22 15.28 -8.77
C ALA A 69 3.39 15.37 -7.49
N ALA A 70 3.92 16.05 -6.47
CA ALA A 70 3.18 16.29 -5.22
C ALA A 70 1.89 17.09 -5.44
N ARG A 71 1.91 18.10 -6.33
CA ARG A 71 0.72 18.92 -6.64
C ARG A 71 -0.32 18.14 -7.43
N GLU A 72 0.09 17.47 -8.49
CA GLU A 72 -0.81 16.66 -9.34
C GLU A 72 -1.56 15.61 -8.51
N ASN A 73 -0.85 14.86 -7.65
CA ASN A 73 -1.48 13.87 -6.78
C ASN A 73 -2.40 14.54 -5.73
N ASN A 74 -2.04 15.71 -5.21
CA ASN A 74 -2.85 16.44 -4.24
C ASN A 74 -4.15 16.98 -4.83
N GLU A 75 -4.14 17.43 -6.09
CA GLU A 75 -5.34 17.85 -6.80
C GLU A 75 -6.37 16.70 -6.86
N ILE A 76 -5.91 15.48 -7.16
CA ILE A 76 -6.76 14.28 -7.18
C ILE A 76 -7.34 13.97 -5.78
N MET A 77 -6.51 14.05 -4.73
CA MET A 77 -6.96 13.86 -3.35
C MET A 77 -8.01 14.91 -2.93
N GLN A 78 -7.84 16.15 -3.34
CA GLN A 78 -8.78 17.25 -3.06
C GLN A 78 -10.09 17.10 -3.83
N GLU A 79 -10.01 16.77 -5.12
CA GLU A 79 -11.18 16.63 -5.99
C GLU A 79 -12.16 15.57 -5.48
N ALA A 80 -11.64 14.44 -4.98
CA ALA A 80 -12.43 13.36 -4.39
C ALA A 80 -12.63 13.48 -2.88
N GLN A 81 -12.19 14.58 -2.26
CA GLN A 81 -12.21 14.81 -0.81
C GLN A 81 -11.74 13.59 -0.01
N LEU A 82 -10.65 12.95 -0.46
CA LEU A 82 -10.16 11.74 0.17
C LEU A 82 -9.61 12.06 1.57
N PRO A 83 -9.85 11.16 2.54
CA PRO A 83 -9.47 11.40 3.92
C PRO A 83 -7.96 11.33 4.14
N GLU A 84 -7.49 12.12 5.11
CA GLU A 84 -6.14 12.02 5.67
C GLU A 84 -6.01 10.77 6.53
N TRP A 85 -4.81 10.21 6.65
CA TRP A 85 -4.61 9.01 7.46
C TRP A 85 -4.81 9.30 8.95
N ASN A 86 -4.51 10.55 9.35
CA ASN A 86 -4.79 11.07 10.67
C ASN A 86 -5.55 12.41 10.55
N PRO A 87 -6.85 12.45 10.91
CA PRO A 87 -7.68 13.65 10.76
C PRO A 87 -7.32 14.78 11.73
N MET A 88 -6.47 14.53 12.73
CA MET A 88 -6.02 15.58 13.66
C MET A 88 -4.93 16.48 13.05
N PHE A 89 -4.38 16.10 11.89
CA PHE A 89 -3.27 16.80 11.25
C PHE A 89 -3.65 17.19 9.83
N HIS A 90 -4.19 18.38 9.68
CA HIS A 90 -4.48 18.94 8.36
C HIS A 90 -3.18 19.31 7.63
N GLN A 91 -2.87 18.58 6.57
CA GLN A 91 -1.71 18.82 5.73
C GLN A 91 -2.08 19.66 4.51
N LYS A 92 -1.19 20.59 4.14
CA LYS A 92 -1.37 21.41 2.94
C LYS A 92 -1.24 20.62 1.63
N LEU A 93 -0.53 19.49 1.65
CA LEU A 93 -0.29 18.65 0.46
C LEU A 93 -0.41 17.18 0.85
N ARG A 94 -1.45 16.53 0.34
CA ARG A 94 -1.82 15.13 0.58
C ARG A 94 -1.64 14.39 -0.73
N SER A 95 -0.74 13.40 -0.78
CA SER A 95 -0.40 12.78 -2.08
C SER A 95 -1.07 11.43 -2.32
N PHE A 96 -1.56 10.74 -1.28
CA PHE A 96 -2.12 9.39 -1.43
C PHE A 96 -3.13 9.03 -0.34
N SER A 97 -3.98 8.06 -0.63
CA SER A 97 -4.97 7.52 0.31
C SER A 97 -4.57 6.16 0.89
N ASN A 98 -3.67 5.43 0.24
CA ASN A 98 -3.27 4.10 0.66
C ASN A 98 -1.86 3.73 0.24
N VAL A 99 -1.36 2.67 0.87
CA VAL A 99 -0.08 2.05 0.55
C VAL A 99 -0.25 0.56 0.35
N ILE A 100 0.41 0.06 -0.67
CA ILE A 100 0.59 -1.37 -0.89
C ILE A 100 2.02 -1.73 -0.50
N ILE A 101 2.15 -2.73 0.35
CA ILE A 101 3.42 -3.26 0.84
C ILE A 101 3.64 -4.62 0.19
N THR A 102 4.83 -4.82 -0.35
CA THR A 102 5.30 -6.06 -0.95
C THR A 102 6.48 -6.63 -0.16
N MET A 103 6.50 -7.95 0.02
CA MET A 103 7.52 -8.66 0.79
C MET A 103 7.56 -10.16 0.44
N ASN A 104 8.52 -10.88 1.01
CA ASN A 104 8.74 -12.32 0.89
C ASN A 104 8.81 -12.77 -0.57
N GLY A 105 9.78 -12.23 -1.33
CA GLY A 105 10.02 -12.66 -2.71
C GLY A 105 8.96 -12.18 -3.71
N PHE A 106 8.27 -11.09 -3.40
CA PHE A 106 7.28 -10.49 -4.30
C PHE A 106 7.87 -10.26 -5.69
N HIS A 107 7.15 -10.76 -6.70
CA HIS A 107 7.39 -10.47 -8.10
C HIS A 107 6.08 -10.58 -8.89
N ASN A 108 6.02 -9.90 -10.02
CA ASN A 108 4.80 -9.74 -10.81
C ASN A 108 5.10 -9.64 -12.31
N CYS A 109 4.04 -9.79 -13.11
CA CYS A 109 4.10 -9.56 -14.54
C CYS A 109 4.36 -8.08 -14.88
N VAL A 110 4.87 -7.83 -16.09
CA VAL A 110 4.91 -6.48 -16.67
C VAL A 110 3.49 -5.93 -16.78
N HIS A 111 3.26 -4.75 -16.19
CA HIS A 111 1.96 -4.09 -16.18
C HIS A 111 2.09 -2.57 -16.04
N ARG A 112 0.95 -1.88 -16.08
CA ARG A 112 0.78 -0.47 -15.72
C ARG A 112 -0.27 -0.38 -14.62
N ASP A 113 -0.16 0.63 -13.77
CA ASP A 113 -1.12 0.84 -12.68
C ASP A 113 -2.38 1.57 -13.19
N GLU A 114 -3.06 1.03 -14.20
CA GLU A 114 -4.23 1.67 -14.85
C GLU A 114 -5.45 1.81 -13.92
N LYS A 115 -5.44 1.09 -12.79
CA LYS A 115 -6.50 1.12 -11.77
C LYS A 115 -6.20 2.12 -10.66
N ASP A 116 -5.12 2.87 -10.76
CA ASP A 116 -4.77 3.94 -9.84
C ASP A 116 -4.97 5.30 -10.52
N MET A 117 -5.41 6.29 -9.73
CA MET A 117 -5.76 7.62 -10.18
C MET A 117 -4.61 8.61 -10.04
N ASN A 118 -3.68 8.37 -9.08
CA ASN A 118 -2.52 9.24 -8.91
C ASN A 118 -1.74 9.31 -10.23
N THR A 119 -1.26 10.50 -10.58
CA THR A 119 -0.47 10.68 -11.80
C THR A 119 0.95 10.11 -11.63
N TRP A 120 1.47 10.21 -10.40
CA TRP A 120 2.78 9.71 -10.03
C TRP A 120 2.67 8.71 -8.90
N THR A 121 3.34 7.57 -9.03
CA THR A 121 3.50 6.60 -7.94
C THR A 121 4.81 6.88 -7.25
N TYR A 122 4.78 6.92 -5.93
CA TYR A 122 5.98 6.95 -5.09
C TYR A 122 6.23 5.57 -4.52
N GLY A 123 7.48 5.12 -4.58
CA GLY A 123 7.87 3.81 -4.08
C GLY A 123 9.12 3.85 -3.20
N LEU A 124 9.13 2.97 -2.21
CA LEU A 124 10.27 2.70 -1.33
C LEU A 124 10.68 1.25 -1.46
N PHE A 125 11.97 1.00 -1.59
CA PHE A 125 12.52 -0.34 -1.74
C PHE A 125 13.77 -0.51 -0.87
N THR A 126 13.85 -1.61 -0.12
CA THR A 126 15.02 -1.90 0.72
C THR A 126 15.06 -3.37 1.11
N PHE A 127 16.25 -3.89 1.43
CA PHE A 127 16.35 -5.17 2.12
C PHE A 127 16.02 -5.00 3.59
N PHE A 128 15.34 -5.97 4.17
CA PHE A 128 14.83 -5.91 5.53
C PHE A 128 15.06 -7.23 6.26
N ASP A 129 15.65 -7.16 7.44
CA ASP A 129 15.76 -8.29 8.35
C ASP A 129 14.50 -8.35 9.22
N LYS A 130 13.68 -9.38 9.00
CA LYS A 130 12.41 -9.59 9.72
C LYS A 130 12.62 -9.92 11.19
N SER A 131 13.77 -10.50 11.55
CA SER A 131 14.09 -10.86 12.94
C SER A 131 14.59 -9.64 13.72
N ALA A 132 15.47 -8.85 13.11
CA ALA A 132 15.99 -7.62 13.72
C ALA A 132 15.07 -6.40 13.57
N ILE A 133 14.03 -6.49 12.74
CA ILE A 133 13.07 -5.42 12.42
C ILE A 133 13.79 -4.15 11.97
N LYS A 134 14.71 -4.27 11.01
CA LYS A 134 15.44 -3.13 10.47
C LYS A 134 15.81 -3.30 9.00
N PRO A 135 15.92 -2.19 8.24
CA PRO A 135 16.57 -2.19 6.94
C PRO A 135 18.02 -2.68 7.07
N ILE A 136 18.48 -3.41 6.05
CA ILE A 136 19.85 -3.89 5.95
C ILE A 136 20.42 -3.57 4.56
N PRO A 137 21.75 -3.52 4.40
CA PRO A 137 22.37 -3.54 3.08
C PRO A 137 21.98 -4.80 2.32
N SER A 138 22.14 -4.78 0.99
CA SER A 138 21.88 -5.97 0.19
C SER A 138 22.77 -7.13 0.65
N PRO A 139 22.19 -8.28 1.06
CA PRO A 139 22.96 -9.47 1.40
C PRO A 139 23.27 -10.32 0.15
N ILE A 140 22.81 -9.88 -1.03
CA ILE A 140 23.01 -10.56 -2.29
C ILE A 140 23.97 -9.76 -3.17
N HIS A 141 24.81 -10.46 -3.93
CA HIS A 141 25.76 -9.85 -4.87
C HIS A 141 25.44 -10.22 -6.33
N SER A 142 24.33 -10.94 -6.56
CA SER A 142 23.84 -11.27 -7.88
C SER A 142 22.90 -10.19 -8.41
N CYS A 143 23.17 -9.73 -9.63
CA CYS A 143 22.31 -8.81 -10.34
C CYS A 143 21.04 -9.50 -10.87
N GLY A 144 20.05 -8.70 -11.26
CA GLY A 144 18.83 -9.14 -11.94
C GLY A 144 17.56 -9.05 -11.10
N TYR A 145 17.67 -8.83 -9.79
CA TYR A 145 16.53 -8.64 -8.91
C TYR A 145 16.28 -7.16 -8.63
N GLY A 146 15.16 -6.64 -9.11
CA GLY A 146 14.93 -5.21 -9.16
C GLY A 146 13.55 -4.82 -9.66
N LEU A 147 13.36 -3.51 -9.79
CA LEU A 147 12.23 -2.93 -10.50
C LEU A 147 12.65 -2.68 -11.95
N SER A 148 12.09 -3.45 -12.88
CA SER A 148 12.37 -3.34 -14.31
C SER A 148 11.38 -2.39 -14.97
N PHE A 149 11.89 -1.55 -15.87
CA PHE A 149 11.15 -0.68 -16.77
C PHE A 149 11.49 -1.07 -18.22
N PRO A 150 10.74 -2.03 -18.80
CA PRO A 150 11.10 -2.62 -20.09
C PRO A 150 11.18 -1.60 -21.23
N GLU A 151 10.27 -0.62 -21.25
CA GLU A 151 10.26 0.44 -22.28
C GLU A 151 11.53 1.27 -22.32
N TYR A 152 12.18 1.44 -21.17
CA TYR A 152 13.43 2.17 -21.06
C TYR A 152 14.66 1.26 -21.07
N SER A 153 14.48 -0.06 -21.31
CA SER A 153 15.54 -1.07 -21.21
C SER A 153 16.35 -0.94 -19.91
N THR A 154 15.66 -0.61 -18.81
CA THR A 154 16.30 -0.23 -17.55
C THR A 154 15.86 -1.17 -16.43
N LEU A 155 16.83 -1.60 -15.61
CA LEU A 155 16.59 -2.33 -14.37
C LEU A 155 17.14 -1.51 -13.21
N LEU A 156 16.27 -1.11 -12.29
CA LEU A 156 16.67 -0.63 -10.98
C LEU A 156 17.00 -1.83 -10.11
N ASP A 157 18.26 -2.27 -10.18
CA ASP A 157 18.74 -3.45 -9.47
C ASP A 157 18.87 -3.17 -7.98
N PHE A 158 18.16 -3.95 -7.16
CA PHE A 158 18.18 -3.80 -5.71
C PHE A 158 19.51 -4.26 -5.11
N SER A 159 20.22 -5.21 -5.73
CA SER A 159 21.51 -5.73 -5.22
C SER A 159 22.62 -4.68 -5.23
N CYS A 160 22.57 -3.76 -6.20
CA CYS A 160 23.64 -2.82 -6.47
C CYS A 160 23.58 -1.54 -5.61
N LYS A 161 22.59 -1.41 -4.72
CA LYS A 161 22.37 -0.20 -3.91
C LYS A 161 22.34 -0.53 -2.42
N GLN A 162 23.05 0.28 -1.64
CA GLN A 162 22.99 0.22 -0.18
C GLN A 162 21.90 1.18 0.31
N GLY A 163 21.09 0.75 1.27
CA GLY A 163 20.10 1.58 1.95
C GLY A 163 18.67 1.46 1.41
N ILE A 164 17.96 2.59 1.44
CA ILE A 164 16.58 2.71 0.97
C ILE A 164 16.60 3.39 -0.39
N ILE A 165 15.95 2.79 -1.37
CA ILE A 165 15.75 3.36 -2.69
C ILE A 165 14.39 4.05 -2.71
N GLU A 166 14.39 5.31 -3.13
CA GLU A 166 13.20 6.12 -3.35
C GLU A 166 13.01 6.32 -4.85
N LEU A 167 11.79 6.15 -5.33
CA LEU A 167 11.49 6.28 -6.75
C LEU A 167 10.14 6.97 -6.98
N LEU A 168 10.11 7.85 -7.99
CA LEU A 168 8.89 8.36 -8.59
C LEU A 168 8.79 7.89 -10.04
N TRP A 169 7.63 7.41 -10.44
CA TRP A 169 7.33 7.07 -11.83
C TRP A 169 5.89 7.46 -12.19
N LYS A 170 5.63 7.65 -13.49
CA LYS A 170 4.27 7.89 -14.00
C LYS A 170 3.43 6.62 -13.88
N THR A 171 2.33 6.71 -13.15
CA THR A 171 1.53 5.56 -12.70
C THR A 171 0.91 4.77 -13.86
N SER A 172 0.14 5.45 -14.71
CA SER A 172 -0.67 4.80 -15.75
C SER A 172 0.04 4.68 -17.10
N THR A 173 1.21 5.27 -17.28
CA THR A 173 1.92 5.30 -18.57
C THR A 173 3.21 4.51 -18.60
N THR A 174 3.79 4.17 -17.45
CA THR A 174 5.09 3.49 -17.39
C THR A 174 4.89 2.00 -17.15
N PHE A 175 5.27 1.16 -18.11
CA PHE A 175 5.32 -0.28 -17.89
C PHE A 175 6.44 -0.64 -16.90
N HIS A 176 6.10 -1.47 -15.93
CA HIS A 176 7.05 -1.92 -14.92
C HIS A 176 6.72 -3.31 -14.38
N GLN A 177 7.71 -3.93 -13.74
CA GLN A 177 7.58 -5.17 -12.97
C GLN A 177 8.65 -5.25 -11.89
N THR A 178 8.37 -5.97 -10.81
CA THR A 178 9.40 -6.49 -9.92
C THR A 178 9.83 -7.86 -10.44
N THR A 179 11.11 -8.00 -10.76
CA THR A 179 11.66 -9.25 -11.31
C THR A 179 11.71 -10.34 -10.24
N GLN A 180 11.82 -11.60 -10.66
CA GLN A 180 11.91 -12.73 -9.74
C GLN A 180 13.17 -12.62 -8.84
N PRO A 181 13.05 -12.86 -7.53
CA PRO A 181 14.22 -12.91 -6.64
C PRO A 181 15.15 -14.08 -7.00
N PRO A 182 16.47 -13.95 -6.76
CA PRO A 182 17.40 -15.05 -6.99
C PRO A 182 17.16 -16.19 -5.98
N PRO A 183 17.46 -17.45 -6.33
CA PRO A 183 17.22 -18.62 -5.47
C PRO A 183 17.83 -18.53 -4.06
N ILE A 184 18.92 -17.78 -3.89
CA ILE A 184 19.57 -17.55 -2.58
C ILE A 184 18.62 -16.96 -1.51
N PHE A 185 17.49 -16.35 -1.91
CA PHE A 185 16.47 -15.92 -0.95
C PHE A 185 15.82 -17.07 -0.18
N ASP A 186 15.74 -18.27 -0.77
CA ASP A 186 15.18 -19.45 -0.11
C ASP A 186 16.06 -19.91 1.07
N GLU A 187 17.35 -19.61 1.00
CA GLU A 187 18.34 -19.88 2.05
C GLU A 187 18.39 -18.79 3.14
N LEU A 188 17.73 -17.65 2.91
CA LEU A 188 17.72 -16.48 3.80
C LEU A 188 16.31 -16.20 4.34
N PRO A 189 15.70 -17.09 5.14
CA PRO A 189 14.29 -17.05 5.49
C PRO A 189 13.90 -15.83 6.34
N THR A 190 14.86 -15.20 7.03
CA THR A 190 14.66 -13.99 7.84
C THR A 190 14.78 -12.71 7.02
N ILE A 191 15.38 -12.78 5.82
CA ILE A 191 15.53 -11.64 4.93
C ILE A 191 14.33 -11.54 4.01
N THR A 192 13.96 -10.31 3.68
CA THR A 192 13.05 -10.01 2.59
C THR A 192 13.51 -8.74 1.90
N HIS A 193 13.18 -8.60 0.63
CA HIS A 193 13.09 -7.28 0.04
C HIS A 193 11.72 -6.69 0.39
N PHE A 194 11.72 -5.54 1.04
CA PHE A 194 10.54 -4.76 1.37
C PHE A 194 10.36 -3.73 0.26
N GLY A 195 9.20 -3.79 -0.39
CA GLY A 195 8.73 -2.74 -1.27
C GLY A 195 7.48 -2.09 -0.70
N CYS A 196 7.27 -0.81 -0.97
CA CYS A 196 5.93 -0.25 -0.89
C CYS A 196 5.69 0.78 -2.00
N SER A 197 4.44 0.85 -2.45
CA SER A 197 3.96 1.85 -3.40
C SER A 197 2.80 2.63 -2.77
N PHE A 198 2.84 3.94 -2.95
CA PHE A 198 1.82 4.86 -2.48
C PHE A 198 0.87 5.20 -3.62
N GLN A 199 -0.44 5.08 -3.37
CA GLN A 199 -1.44 5.04 -4.42
C GLN A 199 -2.75 5.75 -4.04
N ILE A 200 -3.51 6.11 -5.06
CA ILE A 200 -4.92 6.51 -4.99
C ILE A 200 -5.73 5.55 -5.85
N ASN A 201 -6.40 4.58 -5.25
CA ASN A 201 -7.15 3.59 -6.02
C ASN A 201 -8.38 4.19 -6.72
N SER A 202 -8.60 3.86 -8.00
CA SER A 202 -9.74 4.36 -8.81
C SER A 202 -11.12 4.04 -8.25
N LYS A 203 -11.31 2.85 -7.65
CA LYS A 203 -12.59 2.48 -7.04
C LYS A 203 -12.84 3.28 -5.77
N LEU A 204 -11.80 3.55 -4.98
CA LEU A 204 -11.90 4.41 -3.81
C LEU A 204 -12.26 5.84 -4.24
N TYR A 205 -11.50 6.41 -5.18
CA TYR A 205 -11.72 7.75 -5.72
C TYR A 205 -13.16 7.93 -6.25
N SER A 206 -13.61 7.02 -7.11
CA SER A 206 -14.93 7.11 -7.74
C SER A 206 -16.06 7.07 -6.71
N ARG A 207 -15.95 6.16 -5.73
CA ARG A 207 -16.95 6.04 -4.65
C ARG A 207 -16.94 7.24 -3.72
N ALA A 208 -15.76 7.81 -3.44
CA ALA A 208 -15.66 9.02 -2.65
C ALA A 208 -16.36 10.20 -3.36
N LYS A 209 -16.12 10.40 -4.66
CA LYS A 209 -16.85 11.42 -5.44
C LYS A 209 -18.35 11.22 -5.42
N SER A 210 -18.85 9.99 -5.52
CA SER A 210 -20.29 9.74 -5.43
C SER A 210 -20.87 10.08 -4.06
N LEU A 211 -20.11 9.88 -2.98
CA LEU A 211 -20.56 10.18 -1.62
C LEU A 211 -20.59 11.68 -1.31
N ILE A 212 -19.67 12.47 -1.87
CA ILE A 212 -19.61 13.93 -1.67
C ILE A 212 -20.95 14.61 -1.98
N CYS A 213 -21.71 14.08 -2.95
CA CYS A 213 -23.00 14.62 -3.35
C CYS A 213 -24.18 14.16 -2.47
N MET A 214 -23.95 13.29 -1.48
CA MET A 214 -24.99 12.78 -0.58
C MET A 214 -25.07 13.62 0.69
N ASP A 215 -26.16 13.49 1.46
CA ASP A 215 -26.26 14.13 2.77
C ASP A 215 -25.29 13.50 3.79
N PRO A 216 -24.88 14.23 4.85
CA PRO A 216 -23.89 13.76 5.82
C PRO A 216 -24.26 12.43 6.52
N ILE A 217 -25.54 12.19 6.77
CA ILE A 217 -26.01 10.97 7.46
C ILE A 217 -25.77 9.77 6.54
N THR A 218 -26.19 9.87 5.28
CA THR A 218 -25.94 8.83 4.28
C THR A 218 -24.43 8.60 4.04
N GLN A 219 -23.63 9.67 4.07
CA GLN A 219 -22.17 9.55 3.94
C GLN A 219 -21.55 8.75 5.09
N GLU A 220 -21.96 9.03 6.32
CA GLU A 220 -21.50 8.31 7.51
C GLU A 220 -21.93 6.84 7.47
N GLU A 221 -23.21 6.57 7.15
CA GLU A 221 -23.72 5.20 7.04
C GLU A 221 -22.98 4.37 6.00
N LYS A 222 -22.63 4.98 4.86
CA LYS A 222 -21.92 4.31 3.75
C LYS A 222 -20.40 4.26 3.94
N THR A 223 -19.85 4.86 4.98
CA THR A 223 -18.41 4.86 5.27
C THR A 223 -18.11 3.93 6.44
N TYR A 224 -17.29 2.89 6.21
CA TYR A 224 -16.90 1.98 7.28
C TYR A 224 -15.79 2.58 8.13
N GLY A 225 -16.14 2.97 9.35
CA GLY A 225 -15.18 3.37 10.36
C GLY A 225 -14.29 2.20 10.81
N ARG A 226 -13.15 2.52 11.41
CA ARG A 226 -12.18 1.53 11.89
C ARG A 226 -12.76 0.57 12.93
N GLN A 227 -13.52 1.09 13.89
CA GLN A 227 -14.13 0.29 14.96
C GLN A 227 -15.13 -0.72 14.40
N GLU A 228 -15.99 -0.25 13.50
CA GLU A 228 -16.91 -1.09 12.73
C GLU A 228 -16.13 -2.22 12.01
N ARG A 229 -15.02 -1.89 11.34
CA ARG A 229 -14.15 -2.88 10.66
C ARG A 229 -13.64 -3.96 11.58
N ILE A 230 -13.10 -3.57 12.74
CA ILE A 230 -12.56 -4.51 13.71
C ILE A 230 -13.65 -5.44 14.23
N GLN A 231 -14.85 -4.92 14.51
CA GLN A 231 -15.97 -5.72 14.99
C GLN A 231 -16.42 -6.74 13.94
N ASN A 232 -16.55 -6.34 12.67
CA ASN A 232 -16.90 -7.24 11.58
C ASN A 232 -15.87 -8.35 11.37
N GLU A 233 -14.57 -8.03 11.42
CA GLU A 233 -13.52 -9.05 11.28
C GLU A 233 -13.52 -10.04 12.45
N LYS A 234 -13.77 -9.58 13.68
CA LYS A 234 -13.97 -10.47 14.85
C LYS A 234 -15.13 -11.44 14.63
N LYS A 235 -16.28 -10.94 14.16
CA LYS A 235 -17.46 -11.77 13.84
C LYS A 235 -17.15 -12.82 12.77
N ARG A 236 -16.47 -12.43 11.68
CA ARG A 236 -16.05 -13.36 10.61
C ARG A 236 -15.13 -14.46 11.12
N HIS A 237 -14.19 -14.10 12.00
CA HIS A 237 -13.24 -15.06 12.56
C HIS A 237 -13.94 -16.07 13.49
N GLN A 238 -14.88 -15.61 14.31
CA GLN A 238 -15.72 -16.49 15.14
C GLN A 238 -16.57 -17.43 14.30
N GLN A 239 -17.23 -16.93 13.25
CA GLN A 239 -18.02 -17.75 12.32
C GLN A 239 -17.17 -18.82 11.63
N LYS A 240 -15.95 -18.47 11.20
CA LYS A 240 -15.02 -19.43 10.59
C LYS A 240 -14.59 -20.51 11.57
N LYS A 241 -14.30 -20.15 12.83
CA LYS A 241 -13.99 -21.12 13.89
C LYS A 241 -15.15 -22.09 14.16
N MET A 242 -16.37 -21.58 14.27
CA MET A 242 -17.57 -22.42 14.48
C MET A 242 -17.82 -23.38 13.31
N LYS A 243 -17.59 -22.92 12.06
CA LYS A 243 -17.69 -23.81 10.89
C LYS A 243 -16.63 -24.90 10.88
N LEU A 244 -15.42 -24.60 11.33
CA LEU A 244 -14.32 -25.57 11.41
C LEU A 244 -14.44 -26.54 12.59
N SER A 245 -15.14 -26.18 13.66
CA SER A 245 -15.41 -27.08 14.81
C SER A 245 -16.59 -28.02 14.58
N ASN A 246 -17.38 -27.79 13.54
CA ASN A 246 -18.55 -28.59 13.17
C ASN A 246 -18.25 -29.54 11.99
N ILE A 247 -16.97 -29.67 11.62
CA ILE A 247 -16.42 -30.61 10.63
C ILE A 247 -15.47 -31.52 11.41
#